data_AF-A0A662PEF4-F1
#
_entry.id   AF-A0A662PEF4-F1
#
_cell.length_a   1.000
_cell.length_b   1.000
_cell.length_c   1.000
_cell.angle_alpha   90.00
_cell.angle_beta   90.00
_cell.angle_gamma   90.00
#
_symmetry.space_group_name_H-M   'P 1'
#
loop_
_entity.id
_entity.type
_entity.pdbx_description
1 polymer ?
#
loop_
_entity_poly.entity_id
_entity_poly.type
_entity_poly.pdbx_seq_one_letter_code
_entity_poly.pdbx_strand_id
1 'polypeptide(L)' 'MNTKLLFLEDSYKKEFDAEVISFENNCAVLDRTCFYPRSGGQECDKGTIEKNGNIFSV' A
#
# COMPACT_ATOMS: atom_id res chain seq x y z
N MET A 1 -14.75 6.97 3.32
CA MET A 1 -14.10 6.61 2.04
C MET A 1 -13.31 5.33 2.31
N ASN A 2 -13.45 4.29 1.50
CA ASN A 2 -12.73 3.02 1.70
C ASN A 2 -11.53 2.95 0.76
N THR A 3 -10.41 2.40 1.24
CA THR A 3 -9.24 2.13 0.41
C THR A 3 -9.59 1.08 -0.65
N LYS A 4 -9.27 1.36 -1.91
CA LYS A 4 -9.43 0.41 -3.02
C LYS A 4 -8.36 -0.68 -2.97
N LEU A 5 -8.76 -1.93 -2.87
CA LEU A 5 -7.87 -3.09 -2.76
C LEU A 5 -7.49 -3.62 -4.15
N LEU A 6 -6.37 -3.15 -4.70
CA LEU A 6 -5.94 -3.49 -6.06
C LEU A 6 -5.51 -4.96 -6.19
N PHE A 7 -5.01 -5.57 -5.10
CA PHE A 7 -4.64 -6.98 -5.06
C PHE A 7 -5.81 -7.96 -5.26
N LEU A 8 -7.06 -7.49 -5.12
CA LEU A 8 -8.26 -8.29 -5.45
C LEU A 8 -8.59 -8.25 -6.95
N GLU A 9 -8.12 -7.23 -7.68
CA GLU A 9 -8.36 -7.08 -9.12
C GLU A 9 -7.27 -7.80 -9.93
N ASP A 10 -6.02 -7.68 -9.48
CA ASP A 10 -4.86 -8.34 -10.08
C ASP A 10 -3.82 -8.68 -9.00
N SER A 11 -3.72 -9.95 -8.64
CA SER A 11 -2.80 -10.44 -7.62
C SER A 11 -1.33 -10.43 -8.05
N TYR A 12 -1.03 -10.23 -9.34
CA TYR A 12 0.33 -10.13 -9.85
C TYR A 12 0.82 -8.67 -9.94
N LYS A 13 -0.05 -7.69 -9.69
CA LYS A 13 0.29 -6.26 -9.75
C LYS A 13 1.15 -5.86 -8.56
N LYS A 14 2.39 -5.42 -8.82
CA LYS A 14 3.38 -5.04 -7.80
C LYS A 14 3.63 -3.54 -7.66
N GLU A 15 3.21 -2.75 -8.66
CA GLU A 15 3.45 -1.31 -8.73
C GLU A 15 2.15 -0.57 -9.03
N PHE A 16 1.93 0.55 -8.33
CA PHE A 16 0.75 1.39 -8.44
C PHE A 16 1.03 2.81 -7.92
N ASP A 17 0.33 3.79 -8.48
CA ASP A 17 0.24 5.15 -7.92
C ASP A 17 -0.96 5.26 -6.99
N ALA A 18 -0.82 6.05 -5.92
CA ALA A 18 -1.88 6.32 -4.95
C ALA A 18 -1.72 7.71 -4.32
N GLU A 19 -2.83 8.22 -3.76
CA GLU A 19 -2.83 9.44 -2.96
C GLU A 19 -2.78 9.10 -1.47
N VAL A 20 -1.98 9.85 -0.72
CA VAL A 20 -1.96 9.77 0.75
C VAL A 20 -3.16 10.55 1.29
N ILE A 21 -4.14 9.84 1.85
CA ILE A 21 -5.35 10.44 2.42
C ILE A 21 -5.15 10.88 3.88
N SER A 22 -4.24 10.25 4.62
CA SER A 22 -3.78 10.70 5.92
C SER A 22 -2.39 10.13 6.26
N PHE A 23 -1.69 10.79 7.19
CA PHE A 23 -0.39 10.34 7.66
C PHE A 23 -0.22 10.66 9.15
N GLU A 24 -0.09 9.61 9.97
CA GLU A 24 0.06 9.73 11.42
C GLU A 24 0.96 8.61 11.94
N ASN A 25 1.79 8.90 12.94
CA ASN A 25 2.63 7.89 13.61
C ASN A 25 3.46 7.00 12.66
N ASN A 26 3.99 7.60 11.58
CA ASN A 26 4.75 6.89 10.54
C ASN A 26 3.94 5.87 9.73
N CYS A 27 2.61 5.97 9.77
CA CYS A 27 1.68 5.19 8.95
C CYS A 27 1.01 6.11 7.91
N ALA A 28 1.15 5.75 6.63
CA ALA A 28 0.42 6.40 5.55
C ALA A 28 -0.85 5.61 5.24
N VAL A 29 -1.99 6.30 5.16
CA VAL A 29 -3.24 5.74 4.65
C VAL A 29 -3.39 6.18 3.20
N LEU A 30 -3.62 5.21 2.31
CA LEU A 30 -3.73 5.43 0.87
C LEU A 30 -5.17 5.28 0.38
N ASP A 31 -5.51 5.96 -0.71
CA ASP A 31 -6.81 5.79 -1.39
C ASP A 31 -6.92 4.41 -2.07
N ARG A 32 -5.80 3.80 -2.45
CA ARG A 32 -5.71 2.45 -3.05
C ARG A 32 -4.39 1.76 -2.71
N THR A 33 -4.36 0.42 -2.76
CA THR A 33 -3.13 -0.34 -2.45
C THR A 33 -3.06 -1.72 -3.11
N CYS A 34 -1.85 -2.12 -3.54
CA CYS A 34 -1.50 -3.52 -3.83
C CYS A 34 -0.93 -4.25 -2.60
N PHE A 35 -0.56 -3.56 -1.53
CA PHE A 35 -0.02 -4.21 -0.33
C PHE A 35 -1.11 -4.98 0.39
N TYR A 36 -0.94 -6.30 0.47
CA TYR A 36 -1.79 -7.17 1.26
C TYR A 36 -1.49 -6.99 2.76
N PRO A 37 -2.50 -6.68 3.60
CA PRO A 37 -2.33 -6.65 5.04
C PRO A 37 -2.24 -8.08 5.59
N ARG A 38 -1.51 -8.29 6.70
CA ARG A 38 -1.48 -9.60 7.36
C ARG A 38 -2.91 -10.05 7.68
N SER A 39 -3.33 -11.19 7.14
CA SER A 39 -4.67 -11.75 7.32
C SER A 39 -4.70 -13.22 6.94
N GLY A 40 -5.62 -14.00 7.51
CA GLY A 40 -5.80 -15.42 7.16
C GLY A 40 -4.59 -16.33 7.40
N GLY A 41 -3.64 -15.92 8.26
CA GLY A 41 -2.36 -16.62 8.46
C GLY A 41 -1.30 -16.32 7.41
N GLN A 42 -1.60 -15.47 6.41
CA GLN A 42 -0.63 -14.97 5.44
C GLN A 42 0.04 -13.72 5.97
N GLU A 43 1.37 -13.65 5.81
CA GLU A 43 2.17 -12.49 6.17
C GLU A 43 1.83 -11.27 5.31
N CYS A 44 2.05 -10.07 5.87
CA CYS A 44 1.86 -8.84 5.10
C CYS A 44 2.91 -8.70 4.01
N ASP A 45 2.55 -7.97 2.95
CA ASP A 45 3.52 -7.56 1.95
C ASP A 45 4.50 -6.55 2.51
N LYS A 46 5.69 -6.51 1.90
CA LYS A 46 6.76 -5.54 2.18
C LYS A 46 7.21 -4.91 0.88
N GLY A 47 7.68 -3.68 0.93
CA GLY A 47 8.07 -2.97 -0.28
C GLY A 47 8.51 -1.55 -0.01
N THR A 48 8.34 -0.69 -1.00
CA THR A 48 8.77 0.70 -0.92
C THR A 48 7.70 1.66 -1.45
N ILE A 49 7.66 2.85 -0.87
CA ILE A 49 6.92 4.00 -1.39
C ILE A 49 7.95 5.00 -1.90
N GLU A 50 7.80 5.45 -3.14
CA GLU A 50 8.59 6.55 -3.70
C GLU A 50 7.77 7.85 -3.71
N LYS A 51 8.37 8.95 -3.24
CA LYS A 51 7.77 10.29 -3.29
C LYS A 51 8.83 11.35 -3.54
N ASN A 52 8.71 12.09 -4.64
CA ASN A 52 9.65 13.14 -5.04
C ASN A 52 11.12 12.67 -5.01
N GLY A 53 11.40 11.46 -5.51
CA GLY A 53 12.72 10.84 -5.50
C GLY A 53 13.21 10.31 -4.16
N ASN A 54 12.40 10.39 -3.09
CA ASN A 54 12.70 9.78 -1.79
C ASN A 54 12.03 8.40 -1.70
N ILE A 55 12.75 7.42 -1.17
CA ILE A 55 12.27 6.04 -1.00
C ILE A 55 12.07 5.75 0.49
N PHE A 56 10.89 5.23 0.83
CA PHE A 56 10.51 4.83 2.17
C PHE A 56 10.19 3.34 2.18
N SER A 57 10.70 2.59 3.17
CA SER A 57 10.37 1.17 3.33
C SER A 57 9.02 0.98 4.02
N VAL A 58 8.26 0.00 3.55
CA VAL A 58 6.99 -0.47 4.13
C VAL A 58 7.17 -1.88 4.68
#